data_AF-A0A1F9MW65-F1
#
_entry.id   AF-A0A1F9MW65-F1
#
_cell.length_a   1.000
_cell.length_b   1.000
_cell.length_c   1.000
_cell.angle_alpha   90.00
_cell.angle_beta   90.00
_cell.angle_gamma   90.00
#
_symmetry.space_group_name_H-M   'P 1'
#
loop_
_entity.id
_entity.type
_entity.pdbx_description
1 polymer ?
#
loop_
_entity_poly.entity_id
_entity_poly.type
_entity_poly.pdbx_seq_one_letter_code
_entity_poly.pdbx_strand_id
1 'polypeptide(L)'
;MHFARVVGIACILSATARAEGPIKEKVFISPVRGEKISKDVVSTLFDFVVIAVDRAKVMRVVTMDDVNSILDQENRKDAIGCSSISCAVALGGALGVRYLLATRVKKLGSELIFTASLIDTVEQESKNGQGKCPDDLARYQGAVDAAVAEALGLVQVDLKAGKAVASKPEAEKTAPTQSASTRNAACAETCAARMAPCIAEVVAAGASADLCQSVVDECMAACK
;
A
#
# COMPACT_ATOMS: atom_id res chain seq x y z
N MET A 1 20.10 16.10 -67.48
CA MET A 1 20.63 14.84 -66.92
C MET A 1 21.30 15.15 -65.58
N HIS A 2 20.78 14.50 -64.52
CA HIS A 2 21.39 14.18 -63.22
C HIS A 2 21.74 15.29 -62.21
N PHE A 3 20.77 15.53 -61.31
CA PHE A 3 20.96 15.97 -59.93
C PHE A 3 21.83 14.93 -59.17
N ALA A 4 22.98 15.36 -58.67
CA ALA A 4 23.86 14.53 -57.83
C ALA A 4 23.44 14.62 -56.36
N ARG A 5 23.21 13.44 -55.79
CA ARG A 5 22.77 13.13 -54.44
C ARG A 5 23.78 13.61 -53.38
N VAL A 6 23.32 14.42 -52.43
CA VAL A 6 23.95 14.56 -51.11
C VAL A 6 23.03 13.89 -50.09
N VAL A 7 23.25 12.59 -49.89
CA VAL A 7 22.73 11.82 -48.76
C VAL A 7 23.87 11.75 -47.77
N GLY A 8 23.76 12.44 -46.65
CA GLY A 8 24.86 12.57 -45.69
C GLY A 8 24.37 12.77 -44.27
N ILE A 9 24.25 11.64 -43.55
CA ILE A 9 24.40 11.53 -42.10
C ILE A 9 23.21 12.05 -41.28
N ALA A 10 22.16 11.24 -41.23
CA ALA A 10 21.20 11.24 -40.15
C ALA A 10 21.90 10.72 -38.88
N CYS A 11 22.12 11.62 -37.92
CA CYS A 11 22.58 11.28 -36.58
C CYS A 11 21.49 10.48 -35.87
N ILE A 12 21.63 9.15 -35.85
CA ILE A 12 20.78 8.24 -35.08
C ILE A 12 21.17 8.42 -33.61
N LEU A 13 20.66 9.48 -32.99
CA LEU A 13 20.68 9.66 -31.55
C LEU A 13 19.48 8.89 -30.98
N SER A 14 19.65 7.58 -30.80
CA SER A 14 18.70 6.77 -30.04
C SER A 14 18.80 7.16 -28.57
N ALA A 15 18.10 8.24 -28.20
CA ALA A 15 17.81 8.57 -26.82
C ALA A 15 16.95 7.44 -26.26
N THR A 16 17.57 6.52 -25.51
CA THR A 16 16.85 5.60 -24.64
C THR A 16 16.32 6.43 -23.47
N ALA A 17 15.15 7.02 -23.66
CA ALA A 17 14.36 7.57 -22.58
C ALA A 17 14.00 6.41 -21.64
N ARG A 18 14.78 6.24 -20.57
CA ARG A 18 14.35 5.46 -19.41
C ARG A 18 13.08 6.14 -18.90
N ALA A 19 11.94 5.47 -19.03
CA ALA A 19 10.73 5.87 -18.34
C ALA A 19 10.99 5.73 -16.83
N GLU A 20 11.35 6.84 -16.19
CA GLU A 20 11.15 6.98 -14.74
C GLU A 20 9.65 6.80 -14.50
N GLY A 21 9.30 5.76 -13.74
CA GLY A 21 7.91 5.49 -13.37
C GLY A 21 7.28 6.73 -12.73
N PRO A 22 5.94 6.84 -12.74
CA PRO A 22 5.26 8.03 -12.24
C PRO A 22 5.69 8.32 -10.80
N ILE A 23 6.26 9.51 -10.57
CA ILE A 23 6.65 9.96 -9.24
C ILE A 23 5.37 10.08 -8.42
N LYS A 24 5.20 9.17 -7.44
CA LYS A 24 4.07 9.22 -6.53
C LYS A 24 4.23 10.41 -5.58
N GLU A 25 3.21 11.26 -5.57
CA GLU A 25 3.10 12.40 -4.65
C GLU A 25 3.17 11.93 -3.19
N LYS A 26 3.76 12.76 -2.32
CA LYS A 26 3.87 12.45 -0.89
C LYS A 26 2.63 12.89 -0.14
N VAL A 27 2.18 12.06 0.79
CA VAL A 27 1.07 12.35 1.70
C VAL A 27 1.54 12.22 3.15
N PHE A 28 1.33 13.27 3.95
CA PHE A 28 1.53 13.20 5.39
C PHE A 28 0.25 12.69 6.07
N ILE A 29 0.35 11.66 6.89
CA ILE A 29 -0.78 11.14 7.66
C ILE A 29 -0.73 11.73 9.06
N SER A 30 -1.76 12.50 9.43
CA SER A 30 -1.84 13.04 10.80
C SER A 30 -2.13 11.92 11.80
N PRO A 31 -1.60 12.00 13.04
CA PRO A 31 -2.04 11.14 14.13
C PRO A 31 -3.57 11.14 14.26
N VAL A 32 -4.15 9.96 14.49
CA VAL A 32 -5.60 9.84 14.66
C VAL A 32 -6.01 10.59 15.92
N ARG A 33 -6.95 11.52 15.78
CA ARG A 33 -7.55 12.19 16.94
C ARG A 33 -8.81 11.46 17.39
N GLY A 34 -8.81 10.98 18.62
CA GLY A 34 -9.97 10.35 19.25
C GLY A 34 -10.30 10.99 20.59
N GLU A 35 -11.58 11.33 20.79
CA GLU A 35 -12.10 11.74 22.09
C GLU A 35 -12.77 10.54 22.77
N LYS A 36 -12.41 10.26 24.02
CA LYS A 36 -12.96 9.13 24.82
C LYS A 36 -12.69 7.74 24.23
N ILE A 37 -11.58 7.57 23.52
CA ILE A 37 -11.09 6.29 23.01
C ILE A 37 -9.70 6.03 23.61
N SER A 38 -9.40 4.77 23.92
CA SER A 38 -8.09 4.38 24.47
C SER A 38 -6.97 4.64 23.46
N LYS A 39 -5.78 4.99 23.97
CA LYS A 39 -4.61 5.29 23.13
C LYS A 39 -4.21 4.11 22.26
N ASP A 40 -4.33 2.89 22.76
CA ASP A 40 -4.00 1.67 22.02
C ASP A 40 -4.89 1.50 20.78
N VAL A 41 -6.19 1.79 20.92
CA VAL A 41 -7.14 1.75 19.80
C VAL A 41 -6.82 2.85 18.79
N VAL A 42 -6.51 4.06 19.27
CA VAL A 42 -6.11 5.18 18.40
C VAL A 42 -4.85 4.85 17.61
N SER A 43 -3.84 4.24 18.25
CA SER A 43 -2.61 3.78 17.58
C SER A 43 -2.91 2.71 16.54
N THR A 44 -3.72 1.71 16.90
CA THR A 44 -4.12 0.63 15.98
C THR A 44 -4.86 1.18 14.76
N LEU A 45 -5.76 2.15 14.97
CA LEU A 45 -6.47 2.84 13.88
C LEU A 45 -5.49 3.59 12.98
N PHE A 46 -4.47 4.23 13.53
CA PHE A 46 -3.43 4.90 12.76
C PHE A 46 -2.65 3.91 11.88
N ASP A 47 -2.26 2.75 12.41
CA ASP A 47 -1.59 1.70 11.65
C ASP A 47 -2.45 1.21 10.48
N PHE A 48 -3.76 1.03 10.71
CA PHE A 48 -4.69 0.67 9.64
C PHE A 48 -4.78 1.74 8.55
N VAL A 49 -4.70 3.03 8.90
CA VAL A 49 -4.69 4.11 7.89
C VAL A 49 -3.42 4.04 7.04
N VAL A 50 -2.25 3.88 7.68
CA VAL A 50 -0.97 3.75 6.97
C VAL A 50 -1.02 2.58 5.99
N ILE A 51 -1.51 1.42 6.44
CA ILE A 51 -1.67 0.22 5.62
C ILE A 51 -2.66 0.47 4.47
N ALA A 52 -3.80 1.12 4.72
CA ALA A 52 -4.82 1.40 3.71
C ALA A 52 -4.28 2.31 2.60
N VAL A 53 -3.57 3.37 2.96
CA VAL A 53 -2.96 4.30 1.98
C VAL A 53 -1.81 3.62 1.21
N ASP A 54 -0.95 2.87 1.88
CA ASP A 54 0.12 2.14 1.20
C ASP A 54 -0.43 1.07 0.25
N ARG A 55 -1.49 0.36 0.65
CA ARG A 55 -2.17 -0.64 -0.19
C ARG A 55 -2.79 -0.02 -1.44
N ALA A 56 -3.29 1.21 -1.37
CA ALA A 56 -3.79 1.92 -2.54
C ALA A 56 -2.69 2.19 -3.58
N LYS A 57 -1.41 2.21 -3.18
CA LYS A 57 -0.24 2.40 -4.04
C LYS A 57 -0.29 3.68 -4.91
N VAL A 58 -1.11 4.67 -4.55
CA VAL A 58 -1.27 5.94 -5.28
C VAL A 58 -0.34 7.04 -4.79
N MET A 59 0.09 7.01 -3.53
CA MET A 59 0.90 8.05 -2.88
C MET A 59 2.04 7.44 -2.07
N ARG A 60 3.08 8.21 -1.79
CA ARG A 60 4.10 7.83 -0.80
C ARG A 60 3.72 8.36 0.58
N VAL A 61 3.55 7.45 1.52
CA VAL A 61 3.20 7.77 2.90
C VAL A 61 4.41 8.40 3.60
N VAL A 62 4.15 9.46 4.36
CA VAL A 62 5.07 10.05 5.34
C VAL A 62 4.32 10.14 6.66
N THR A 63 4.88 9.53 7.70
CA THR A 63 4.34 9.54 9.06
C THR A 63 5.22 10.39 9.96
N MET A 64 4.74 10.66 11.17
CA MET A 64 5.55 11.35 12.18
C MET A 64 6.78 10.52 12.60
N ASP A 65 6.67 9.19 12.58
CA ASP A 65 7.78 8.28 12.85
C ASP A 65 8.87 8.38 11.77
N ASP A 66 8.50 8.52 10.50
CA ASP A 66 9.46 8.74 9.41
C ASP A 66 10.23 10.05 9.62
N VAL A 67 9.53 11.11 10.02
CA VAL A 67 10.15 12.40 10.36
C VAL A 67 11.08 12.24 11.55
N ASN A 68 10.63 11.58 12.61
CA ASN A 68 11.43 11.33 13.80
C ASN A 68 12.65 10.45 13.50
N SER A 69 12.58 9.53 12.54
CA SER A 69 13.71 8.67 12.16
C SER A 69 14.87 9.45 11.54
N ILE A 70 14.58 10.60 10.94
CA ILE A 70 15.56 11.47 10.28
C ILE A 70 16.07 12.56 11.25
N LEU A 71 15.29 12.90 12.28
CA LEU A 71 15.66 13.91 13.27
C LEU A 71 16.52 13.31 14.41
N ASP A 72 17.66 13.93 14.69
CA ASP A 72 18.47 13.65 15.88
C ASP A 72 17.67 13.94 17.17
N GLN A 73 18.02 13.29 18.28
CA GLN A 73 17.25 13.34 19.55
C GLN A 73 16.95 14.78 20.05
N GLU A 74 17.84 15.74 19.76
CA GLU A 74 17.70 17.14 20.16
C GLU A 74 16.57 17.86 19.41
N ASN A 75 16.36 17.57 18.11
CA ASN A 75 15.35 18.22 17.26
C ASN A 75 13.96 17.57 17.34
N ARG A 76 13.82 16.41 18.03
CA ARG A 76 12.53 15.70 18.16
C ARG A 76 11.53 16.47 19.01
N LYS A 77 11.99 17.25 19.99
CA LYS A 77 11.11 17.95 20.93
C LYS A 77 10.22 19.00 20.25
N ASP A 78 10.74 19.66 19.21
CA ASP A 78 9.99 20.67 18.46
C ASP A 78 8.98 20.05 17.48
N ALA A 79 9.26 18.83 16.99
CA ALA A 79 8.35 18.09 16.12
C ALA A 79 7.17 17.47 16.91
N ILE A 80 7.43 16.88 18.08
CA ILE A 80 6.46 16.05 18.84
C ILE A 80 5.25 16.85 19.40
N GLY A 81 5.31 18.19 19.45
CA GLY A 81 4.20 19.04 19.94
C GLY A 81 3.01 19.22 18.97
N CYS A 82 3.01 18.54 17.82
CA CYS A 82 2.15 18.86 16.69
C CYS A 82 0.81 18.09 16.67
N SER A 83 -0.14 18.45 17.54
CA SER A 83 -1.46 17.77 17.60
C SER A 83 -2.58 18.43 16.77
N SER A 84 -2.34 19.65 16.27
CA SER A 84 -3.34 20.50 15.61
C SER A 84 -3.26 20.43 14.08
N ILE A 85 -4.38 20.64 13.38
CA ILE A 85 -4.44 20.67 11.90
C ILE A 85 -3.48 21.74 11.34
N SER A 86 -3.45 22.93 11.93
CA SER A 86 -2.54 24.02 11.52
C SER A 86 -1.07 23.62 11.62
N CYS A 87 -0.74 22.77 12.60
CA CYS A 87 0.62 22.27 12.75
C CYS A 87 0.93 21.18 11.71
N ALA A 88 -0.01 20.28 11.43
CA ALA A 88 0.16 19.28 10.37
C ALA A 88 0.33 19.90 8.97
N VAL A 89 -0.32 21.05 8.70
CA VAL A 89 -0.12 21.83 7.46
C VAL A 89 1.26 22.47 7.42
N ALA A 90 1.72 23.06 8.52
CA ALA A 90 3.06 23.66 8.60
C ALA A 90 4.17 22.60 8.46
N LEU A 91 4.00 21.45 9.12
CA LEU A 91 4.89 20.29 8.95
C LEU A 91 4.82 19.76 7.51
N GLY A 92 3.63 19.68 6.92
CA GLY A 92 3.49 19.24 5.54
C GLY A 92 4.28 20.10 4.55
N GLY A 93 4.21 21.43 4.69
CA GLY A 93 5.01 22.36 3.90
C GLY A 93 6.52 22.18 4.11
N ALA A 94 6.97 21.98 5.35
CA ALA A 94 8.38 21.73 5.67
C ALA A 94 8.88 20.36 5.15
N LEU A 95 8.00 19.35 5.11
CA LEU A 95 8.30 18.00 4.63
C LEU A 95 8.17 17.86 3.11
N GLY A 96 7.71 18.91 2.41
CA GLY A 96 7.46 18.90 0.98
C GLY A 96 6.41 17.86 0.57
N VAL A 97 5.39 17.66 1.41
CA VAL A 97 4.25 16.81 1.03
C VAL A 97 3.22 17.64 0.28
N ARG A 98 2.62 17.03 -0.74
CA ARG A 98 1.55 17.66 -1.52
C ARG A 98 0.18 17.50 -0.85
N TYR A 99 0.01 16.38 -0.14
CA TYR A 99 -1.23 16.01 0.50
C TYR A 99 -1.08 15.86 2.00
N LEU A 100 -2.13 16.27 2.72
CA LEU A 100 -2.30 16.04 4.14
C LEU A 100 -3.55 15.18 4.35
N LEU A 101 -3.38 13.99 4.94
CA LEU A 101 -4.49 13.14 5.35
C LEU A 101 -4.77 13.34 6.84
N ALA A 102 -5.77 14.16 7.14
CA ALA A 102 -6.21 14.39 8.50
C ALA A 102 -7.24 13.34 8.93
N THR A 103 -6.96 12.64 10.04
CA THR A 103 -7.82 11.55 10.52
C THR A 103 -8.41 11.86 11.90
N ARG A 104 -9.65 11.45 12.10
CA ARG A 104 -10.36 11.60 13.39
C ARG A 104 -11.34 10.46 13.60
N VAL A 105 -11.51 10.09 14.85
CA VAL A 105 -12.44 9.06 15.27
C VAL A 105 -13.36 9.61 16.36
N LYS A 106 -14.65 9.32 16.23
CA LYS A 106 -15.68 9.69 17.21
C LYS A 106 -16.54 8.48 17.53
N LYS A 107 -16.87 8.31 18.81
CA LYS A 107 -17.81 7.29 19.27
C LYS A 107 -19.19 7.91 19.48
N LEU A 108 -20.21 7.34 18.86
CA LEU A 108 -21.61 7.74 18.98
C LEU A 108 -22.42 6.54 19.47
N GLY A 109 -22.62 6.45 20.79
CA GLY A 109 -23.28 5.30 21.41
C GLY A 109 -22.45 4.03 21.24
N SER A 110 -22.99 3.05 20.51
CA SER A 110 -22.34 1.79 20.13
C SER A 110 -21.68 1.80 18.76
N GLU A 111 -21.77 2.92 18.02
CA GLU A 111 -21.08 3.11 16.74
C GLU A 111 -19.79 3.91 16.90
N LEU A 112 -18.80 3.55 16.10
CA LEU A 112 -17.56 4.27 15.88
C LEU A 112 -17.58 4.84 14.47
N ILE A 113 -17.37 6.15 14.39
CA ILE A 113 -17.31 6.91 13.15
C ILE A 113 -15.87 7.35 12.94
N PHE A 114 -15.24 6.78 11.92
CA PHE A 114 -13.92 7.16 11.46
C PHE A 114 -14.05 8.13 10.27
N THR A 115 -13.33 9.24 10.30
CA THR A 115 -13.35 10.23 9.21
C THR A 115 -11.93 10.52 8.77
N ALA A 116 -11.72 10.47 7.45
CA ALA A 116 -10.49 10.84 6.79
C ALA A 116 -10.74 12.06 5.90
N SER A 117 -9.88 13.06 6.00
CA SER A 117 -9.94 14.28 5.20
C SER A 117 -8.63 14.42 4.45
N LEU A 118 -8.64 14.20 3.14
CA LEU A 118 -7.51 14.48 2.26
C LEU A 118 -7.54 15.96 1.91
N ILE A 119 -6.44 16.66 2.12
CA ILE A 119 -6.29 18.08 1.83
C ILE A 119 -5.12 18.24 0.86
N ASP A 120 -5.36 18.86 -0.29
CA ASP A 120 -4.30 19.33 -1.18
C ASP A 120 -3.76 20.66 -0.64
N THR A 121 -2.48 20.73 -0.31
CA THR A 121 -1.90 21.93 0.32
C THR A 121 -1.67 23.08 -0.66
N VAL A 122 -1.74 22.83 -1.97
CA VAL A 122 -1.50 23.82 -3.02
C VAL A 122 -2.81 24.31 -3.61
N GLU A 123 -3.73 23.41 -3.95
CA GLU A 123 -5.05 23.76 -4.49
C GLU A 123 -6.05 24.14 -3.40
N GLN A 124 -5.74 23.83 -2.14
CA GLN A 124 -6.59 24.07 -0.98
C GLN A 124 -7.95 23.38 -1.07
N GLU A 125 -8.04 22.30 -1.85
CA GLU A 125 -9.22 21.46 -1.93
C GLU A 125 -9.18 20.37 -0.87
N SER A 126 -10.36 19.98 -0.36
CA SER A 126 -10.49 18.88 0.58
C SER A 126 -11.53 17.86 0.12
N LYS A 127 -11.13 16.59 0.12
CA LYS A 127 -12.00 15.43 -0.07
C LYS A 127 -12.14 14.70 1.25
N ASN A 128 -13.36 14.34 1.59
CA ASN A 128 -13.66 13.67 2.84
C ASN A 128 -14.16 12.27 2.57
N GLY A 129 -13.77 11.33 3.41
CA GLY A 129 -14.31 9.99 3.46
C GLY A 129 -14.69 9.58 4.88
N GLN A 130 -15.71 8.75 5.00
CA GLN A 130 -16.24 8.33 6.29
C GLN A 130 -16.54 6.83 6.33
N GLY A 131 -16.02 6.18 7.36
CA GLY A 131 -16.32 4.80 7.71
C GLY A 131 -17.11 4.75 9.00
N LYS A 132 -18.17 3.95 9.02
CA LYS A 132 -18.95 3.67 10.23
C LYS A 132 -18.92 2.20 10.52
N CYS A 133 -18.77 1.85 11.78
CA CYS A 133 -18.82 0.47 12.25
C CYS A 133 -19.32 0.42 13.69
N PRO A 134 -19.83 -0.72 14.16
CA PRO A 134 -19.95 -0.96 15.59
C PRO A 134 -18.59 -0.80 16.29
N ASP A 135 -18.59 -0.45 17.58
CA ASP A 135 -17.42 -0.38 18.45
C ASP A 135 -16.85 -1.80 18.72
N ASP A 136 -16.36 -2.43 17.67
CA ASP A 136 -15.79 -3.78 17.62
C ASP A 136 -14.48 -3.72 16.83
N LEU A 137 -13.38 -4.11 17.49
CA LEU A 137 -12.03 -4.09 16.93
C LEU A 137 -11.94 -4.85 15.60
N ALA A 138 -12.70 -5.94 15.43
CA ALA A 138 -12.72 -6.73 14.20
C ALA A 138 -13.30 -5.96 13.00
N ARG A 139 -14.03 -4.86 13.24
CA ARG A 139 -14.68 -4.05 12.21
C ARG A 139 -13.94 -2.75 11.89
N TYR A 140 -12.97 -2.36 12.71
CA TYR A 140 -12.26 -1.08 12.54
C TYR A 140 -11.51 -0.99 11.23
N GLN A 141 -10.84 -2.07 10.81
CA GLN A 141 -10.12 -2.08 9.55
C GLN A 141 -11.03 -1.78 8.35
N GLY A 142 -12.23 -2.38 8.31
CA GLY A 142 -13.18 -2.12 7.23
C GLY A 142 -13.69 -0.67 7.20
N ALA A 143 -13.91 -0.06 8.37
CA ALA A 143 -14.29 1.35 8.45
C ALA A 143 -13.15 2.28 8.00
N VAL A 144 -11.91 1.97 8.39
CA VAL A 144 -10.74 2.75 7.96
C VAL A 144 -10.52 2.62 6.45
N ASP A 145 -10.55 1.40 5.91
CA ASP A 145 -10.37 1.14 4.47
C ASP A 145 -11.43 1.90 3.65
N ALA A 146 -12.70 1.87 4.09
CA ALA A 146 -13.78 2.61 3.43
C ALA A 146 -13.55 4.13 3.44
N ALA A 147 -13.21 4.70 4.61
CA ALA A 147 -12.98 6.14 4.74
C ALA A 147 -11.79 6.62 3.92
N VAL A 148 -10.70 5.84 3.91
CA VAL A 148 -9.49 6.17 3.14
C VAL A 148 -9.78 6.07 1.64
N ALA A 149 -10.45 5.00 1.19
CA ALA A 149 -10.78 4.83 -0.21
C ALA A 149 -11.69 5.97 -0.74
N GLU A 150 -12.67 6.40 0.05
CA GLU A 150 -13.53 7.55 -0.29
C GLU A 150 -12.72 8.86 -0.30
N ALA A 151 -11.89 9.12 0.72
CA ALA A 151 -11.08 10.34 0.77
C ALA A 151 -10.07 10.43 -0.40
N LEU A 152 -9.54 9.30 -0.84
CA LEU A 152 -8.65 9.20 -2.00
C LEU A 152 -9.41 9.25 -3.35
N GLY A 153 -10.74 9.23 -3.34
CA GLY A 153 -11.55 9.19 -4.56
C GLY A 153 -11.50 7.86 -5.31
N LEU A 154 -11.07 6.77 -4.65
CA LEU A 154 -11.07 5.40 -5.20
C LEU A 154 -12.47 4.78 -5.22
N VAL A 155 -13.40 5.37 -4.47
CA VAL A 155 -14.83 5.06 -4.52
C VAL A 155 -15.53 6.33 -5.00
N GLN A 156 -16.19 6.26 -6.15
CA GLN A 156 -17.07 7.32 -6.64
C GLN A 156 -18.31 7.32 -5.73
N VAL A 157 -18.39 8.25 -4.78
CA VAL A 157 -19.58 8.44 -3.94
C VAL A 157 -20.42 9.54 -4.59
N ASP A 158 -21.45 9.14 -5.35
CA ASP A 158 -22.56 10.02 -5.71
C ASP A 158 -23.30 10.42 -4.41
N LEU A 159 -23.05 11.64 -3.94
CA LEU A 159 -23.65 12.23 -2.73
C LEU A 159 -25.20 12.36 -2.79
N LYS A 160 -25.87 11.82 -3.82
CA LYS A 160 -27.33 11.86 -4.01
C LYS A 160 -28.06 10.54 -3.72
N ALA A 161 -27.39 9.44 -3.46
CA ALA A 161 -28.06 8.22 -3.04
C ALA A 161 -27.18 7.45 -2.06
N GLY A 162 -27.51 7.52 -0.78
CA GLY A 162 -26.86 6.76 0.29
C GLY A 162 -27.05 5.26 0.13
N LYS A 163 -26.25 4.64 -0.74
CA LYS A 163 -26.11 3.19 -0.83
C LYS A 163 -24.72 2.81 -1.34
N ALA A 164 -23.91 2.25 -0.45
CA ALA A 164 -22.62 1.66 -0.79
C ALA A 164 -22.82 0.44 -1.69
N VAL A 165 -22.16 0.43 -2.85
CA VAL A 165 -21.99 -0.76 -3.69
C VAL A 165 -20.52 -1.14 -3.62
N ALA A 166 -20.24 -2.17 -2.84
CA ALA A 166 -18.94 -2.81 -2.80
C ALA A 166 -18.72 -3.61 -4.08
N SER A 167 -17.58 -3.43 -4.74
CA SER A 167 -17.05 -4.43 -5.65
C SER A 167 -16.38 -5.52 -4.83
N LYS A 168 -17.10 -6.63 -4.71
CA LYS A 168 -16.66 -7.98 -4.33
C LYS A 168 -15.28 -8.31 -4.95
N PRO A 169 -14.39 -8.96 -4.19
CA PRO A 169 -14.07 -10.34 -4.53
C PRO A 169 -14.56 -11.28 -3.43
N GLU A 170 -15.12 -12.41 -3.87
CA GLU A 170 -15.54 -13.53 -3.06
C GLU A 170 -14.50 -13.89 -2.00
N ALA A 171 -14.95 -13.98 -0.75
CA ALA A 171 -14.34 -14.85 0.22
C ALA A 171 -14.73 -16.30 -0.11
N GLU A 172 -13.78 -17.22 -0.07
CA GLU A 172 -14.05 -18.60 0.32
C GLU A 172 -12.85 -19.09 1.15
N LYS A 173 -12.96 -19.00 2.48
CA LYS A 173 -13.14 -20.12 3.42
C LYS A 173 -12.04 -21.18 3.20
N THR A 174 -11.14 -21.40 4.15
CA THR A 174 -11.33 -22.44 5.17
C THR A 174 -10.31 -22.28 6.30
N ALA A 175 -10.78 -22.16 7.53
CA ALA A 175 -10.13 -22.79 8.69
C ALA A 175 -10.88 -24.12 8.92
N PRO A 176 -10.26 -25.23 9.37
CA PRO A 176 -9.40 -25.25 10.56
C PRO A 176 -8.20 -26.23 10.53
N THR A 177 -7.46 -26.22 11.66
CA THR A 177 -6.64 -27.32 12.22
C THR A 177 -5.13 -27.26 11.96
N GLN A 178 -4.45 -26.70 12.96
CA GLN A 178 -3.05 -27.00 13.29
C GLN A 178 -2.88 -28.52 13.48
N SER A 179 -1.91 -29.15 12.79
CA SER A 179 -1.24 -30.45 13.09
C SER A 179 -0.91 -31.34 11.86
N ALA A 180 -0.77 -30.78 10.64
CA ALA A 180 -0.30 -31.56 9.47
C ALA A 180 0.86 -30.94 8.65
N SER A 181 1.35 -29.76 9.03
CA SER A 181 2.20 -28.94 8.14
C SER A 181 3.71 -29.24 8.14
N THR A 182 4.25 -30.08 9.02
CA THR A 182 5.71 -30.27 9.07
C THR A 182 6.23 -31.24 8.02
N ARG A 183 5.40 -32.17 7.51
CA ARG A 183 5.81 -33.10 6.42
C ARG A 183 5.80 -32.44 5.05
N ASN A 184 4.82 -31.59 4.75
CA ASN A 184 4.72 -30.93 3.45
C ASN A 184 5.74 -29.80 3.28
N ALA A 185 6.11 -29.10 4.36
CA ALA A 185 7.18 -28.11 4.33
C ALA A 185 8.55 -28.77 4.06
N ALA A 186 8.85 -29.88 4.74
CA ALA A 186 10.08 -30.65 4.50
C ALA A 186 10.14 -31.24 3.08
N CYS A 187 9.00 -31.65 2.52
CA CYS A 187 8.92 -32.13 1.13
C CYS A 187 9.18 -30.99 0.12
N ALA A 188 8.62 -29.80 0.38
CA ALA A 188 8.82 -28.63 -0.48
C ALA A 188 10.28 -28.15 -0.51
N GLU A 189 10.96 -28.12 0.64
CA GLU A 189 12.38 -27.76 0.72
C GLU A 189 13.30 -28.79 0.04
N THR A 190 13.02 -30.08 0.21
CA THR A 190 13.81 -31.16 -0.43
C THR A 190 13.62 -31.18 -1.94
N CYS A 191 12.42 -30.86 -2.43
CA CYS A 191 12.11 -30.83 -3.86
C CYS A 191 12.73 -29.61 -4.55
N ALA A 192 12.69 -28.44 -3.89
CA ALA A 192 13.36 -27.23 -4.38
C ALA A 192 14.88 -27.42 -4.54
N ALA A 193 15.51 -28.14 -3.61
CA ALA A 193 16.95 -28.44 -3.66
C ALA A 193 17.34 -29.36 -4.84
N ARG A 194 16.44 -30.27 -5.27
CA ARG A 194 16.68 -31.16 -6.42
C ARG A 194 16.36 -30.51 -7.77
N MET A 195 15.50 -29.50 -7.80
CA MET A 195 15.18 -28.73 -9.02
C MET A 195 16.29 -27.74 -9.41
N ALA A 196 17.05 -27.22 -8.45
CA ALA A 196 18.11 -26.23 -8.70
C ALA A 196 19.16 -26.65 -9.76
N PRO A 197 19.73 -27.87 -9.75
CA PRO A 197 20.69 -28.28 -10.78
C PRO A 197 20.05 -28.49 -12.15
N CYS A 198 18.79 -28.92 -12.22
CA CYS A 198 18.06 -29.11 -13.49
C CYS A 198 17.80 -27.79 -14.22
N ILE A 199 17.40 -26.75 -13.48
CA ILE A 199 17.13 -25.42 -14.06
C ILE A 199 18.44 -24.80 -14.57
N ALA A 200 19.55 -25.01 -13.87
CA ALA A 200 20.87 -24.53 -14.30
C ALA A 200 21.32 -25.20 -15.62
N GLU A 201 21.05 -26.50 -15.81
CA GLU A 201 21.43 -27.23 -17.02
C GLU A 201 20.56 -26.85 -18.24
N VAL A 202 19.25 -26.64 -18.06
CA VAL A 202 18.35 -26.17 -19.12
C VAL A 202 18.76 -24.78 -19.63
N VAL A 203 19.13 -23.88 -18.72
CA VAL A 203 19.56 -22.52 -19.06
C VAL A 203 20.93 -22.51 -19.75
N ALA A 204 21.84 -23.42 -19.38
CA ALA A 204 23.17 -23.50 -19.97
C ALA A 204 23.21 -24.22 -21.33
N ALA A 205 22.36 -25.24 -21.55
CA ALA A 205 22.43 -26.11 -22.72
C ALA A 205 21.33 -25.87 -23.77
N GLY A 206 20.32 -25.04 -23.49
CA GLY A 206 19.21 -24.79 -24.43
C GLY A 206 18.36 -26.04 -24.74
N ALA A 207 18.31 -26.99 -23.80
CA ALA A 207 17.47 -28.19 -23.91
C ALA A 207 15.99 -27.87 -23.63
N SER A 208 15.07 -28.66 -24.19
CA SER A 208 13.63 -28.48 -23.97
C SER A 208 13.22 -28.86 -22.54
N ALA A 209 12.23 -28.13 -22.02
CA ALA A 209 11.75 -28.24 -20.64
C ALA A 209 11.19 -29.63 -20.25
N ASP A 210 10.96 -30.51 -21.23
CA ASP A 210 10.45 -31.88 -21.03
C ASP A 210 11.34 -32.75 -20.13
N LEU A 211 12.67 -32.51 -20.08
CA LEU A 211 13.56 -33.30 -19.22
C LEU A 211 13.35 -33.03 -17.71
N CYS A 212 12.83 -31.86 -17.35
CA CYS A 212 12.61 -31.49 -15.94
C CYS A 212 11.26 -31.93 -15.41
N GLN A 213 10.31 -32.26 -16.29
CA GLN A 213 8.95 -32.61 -15.90
C GLN A 213 8.91 -33.98 -15.19
N SER A 214 9.72 -34.94 -15.63
CA SER A 214 9.83 -36.25 -14.97
C SER A 214 10.37 -36.15 -13.54
N VAL A 215 11.30 -35.23 -13.27
CA VAL A 215 11.85 -34.99 -11.93
C VAL A 215 10.80 -34.38 -11.01
N VAL A 216 9.95 -33.49 -11.54
CA VAL A 216 8.83 -32.90 -10.79
C VAL A 216 7.78 -33.97 -10.48
N ASP A 217 7.42 -34.82 -11.44
CA ASP A 217 6.45 -35.91 -11.25
C ASP A 217 6.93 -36.95 -10.22
N GLU A 218 8.20 -37.34 -10.25
CA GLU A 218 8.78 -38.29 -9.29
C GLU A 218 8.83 -37.71 -7.86
N CYS A 219 9.10 -36.41 -7.76
CA CYS A 219 9.14 -35.70 -6.48
C CYS A 219 7.74 -35.51 -5.88
N MET A 220 6.75 -35.19 -6.72
CA MET A 220 5.34 -35.08 -6.31
C MET A 220 4.75 -36.45 -5.92
N ALA A 221 5.18 -37.53 -6.58
CA ALA A 221 4.80 -38.89 -6.22
C ALA A 221 5.38 -39.33 -4.86
N ALA A 222 6.58 -38.88 -4.50
CA ALA A 222 7.20 -39.17 -3.21
C ALA A 222 6.60 -38.38 -2.02
N CYS A 223 5.85 -37.30 -2.28
CA CYS A 223 5.20 -36.47 -1.25
C CYS A 223 3.76 -36.89 -0.91
N LYS A 224 3.23 -37.96 -1.52
CA LYS A 224 1.83 -38.42 -1.38
C LYS A 224 1.72 -39.60 -0.43
#